data_AF-A0A3R7CW09-F1
#
_entry.id   AF-A0A3R7CW09-F1
#
_cell.length_a   1.000
_cell.length_b   1.000
_cell.length_c   1.000
_cell.angle_alpha   90.00
_cell.angle_beta   90.00
_cell.angle_gamma   90.00
#
_symmetry.space_group_name_H-M   'P 1'
#
loop_
_entity.id
_entity.type
_entity.pdbx_description
1 polymer ?
#
loop_
_entity_poly.entity_id
_entity_poly.type
_entity_poly.pdbx_seq_one_letter_code
_entity_poly.pdbx_strand_id
1 'polypeptide(L)'
;MKAQTGSITIKKRGVKPFMPPDMEDDLVSWIEAMQRSGWPVERYEVILKASHIMSYHVGVACSLGRGWFARFESRHHDLSARVAQKLSHARNCVTKEGIVKYFYDLVKGCLGFKCTAGDAYNVDETSFKTKGGSQKVIAIRGSKNVWRGEQSDSYHLTIVAAVAADGTPVPPAIILPGKSCARGVLDDCPVPGALVSAAPKGFMNSDLFDSWLESFGEWKLRERAARDALLVLDNCSSNLSENSLSICEAYGIYLARLPPNATHLLQPLDVALFRTFKRTIARAVTQRLQSLNVTTLPRQAAIHIAGEAFNAVFPAVNGVQEQNKSVVNGFSTCVIWPLSLPKMLRRLSMAKANSVSDDRGNAPWLKTKTYARDEVLTLPPKMKGRKRVQTELEWHTRDQLHASAAKPTKRKK
;
A
#
# COMPACT_ATOMS: atom_id res chain seq x y z
N MET A 1 15.83 40.43 -35.09
CA MET A 1 15.74 39.14 -35.81
C MET A 1 15.95 38.01 -34.82
N LYS A 2 14.89 37.26 -34.48
CA LYS A 2 15.01 36.11 -33.56
C LYS A 2 15.52 34.90 -34.35
N ALA A 3 16.62 34.31 -33.88
CA ALA A 3 17.21 33.12 -34.47
C ALA A 3 16.22 31.95 -34.39
N GLN A 4 15.95 31.32 -35.54
CA GLN A 4 15.23 30.06 -35.61
C GLN A 4 16.11 28.96 -35.01
N THR A 5 15.80 28.55 -33.78
CA THR A 5 16.33 27.29 -33.23
C THR A 5 15.68 26.14 -34.00
N GLY A 6 16.42 25.60 -34.96
CA GLY A 6 16.06 24.40 -35.70
C GLY A 6 15.82 23.25 -34.73
N SER A 7 14.64 22.63 -34.83
CA SER A 7 14.32 21.36 -34.17
C SER A 7 15.28 20.29 -34.68
N ILE A 8 16.28 19.93 -33.88
CA ILE A 8 17.14 18.78 -34.16
C ILE A 8 16.31 17.52 -33.91
N THR A 9 15.71 16.96 -34.97
CA THR A 9 15.05 15.67 -34.90
C THR A 9 16.12 14.59 -34.81
N ILE A 10 16.40 14.10 -33.60
CA ILE A 10 17.31 12.97 -33.37
C ILE A 10 16.69 11.73 -34.05
N LYS A 11 17.15 11.39 -35.26
CA LYS A 11 16.80 10.13 -35.92
C LYS A 11 17.43 8.98 -35.14
N LYS A 12 16.65 8.35 -34.25
CA LYS A 12 17.05 7.11 -33.56
C LYS A 12 17.34 6.04 -34.63
N ARG A 13 18.59 5.58 -34.70
CA ARG A 13 18.99 4.44 -35.55
C ARG A 13 18.47 3.15 -34.92
N GLY A 14 17.54 2.48 -35.61
CA GLY A 14 16.94 1.21 -35.21
C GLY A 14 15.75 0.86 -36.09
N VAL A 15 15.31 -0.41 -36.04
CA VAL A 15 14.07 -0.85 -36.71
C VAL A 15 12.92 -0.01 -36.15
N LYS A 16 12.11 0.59 -37.04
CA LYS A 16 10.95 1.39 -36.64
C LYS A 16 10.05 0.54 -35.73
N PRO A 17 9.49 1.11 -34.65
CA PRO A 17 8.58 0.37 -33.80
C PRO A 17 7.41 -0.13 -34.63
N PHE A 18 6.98 -1.37 -34.38
CA PHE A 18 5.86 -1.98 -35.10
C PHE A 18 4.55 -1.22 -34.86
N MET A 19 4.40 -0.62 -33.68
CA MET A 19 3.29 0.27 -33.33
C MET A 19 3.73 1.73 -33.51
N PRO A 20 2.94 2.59 -34.17
CA PRO A 20 3.23 4.02 -34.28
C PRO A 20 3.40 4.69 -32.90
N PRO A 21 4.31 5.69 -32.75
CA PRO A 21 4.58 6.32 -31.45
C PRO A 21 3.35 6.97 -30.79
N ASP A 22 2.48 7.60 -31.57
CA ASP A 22 1.21 8.19 -31.12
C ASP A 22 0.27 7.15 -30.48
N MET A 23 0.22 5.94 -31.05
CA MET A 23 -0.56 4.85 -30.47
C MET A 23 0.09 4.23 -29.23
N GLU A 24 1.43 4.25 -29.17
CA GLU A 24 2.15 3.87 -27.95
C GLU A 24 1.85 4.88 -26.82
N ASP A 25 1.78 6.18 -27.11
CA ASP A 25 1.43 7.23 -26.14
C ASP A 25 -0.02 7.11 -25.65
N ASP A 26 -0.96 6.77 -26.53
CA ASP A 26 -2.36 6.45 -26.16
C ASP A 26 -2.43 5.22 -25.24
N LEU A 27 -1.60 4.22 -25.51
CA LEU A 27 -1.52 3.02 -24.68
C LEU A 27 -0.94 3.33 -23.30
N VAL A 28 0.07 4.20 -23.20
CA VAL A 28 0.60 4.71 -21.92
C VAL A 28 -0.51 5.44 -21.15
N SER A 29 -1.24 6.34 -21.80
CA SER A 29 -2.37 7.06 -21.20
C SER A 29 -3.46 6.12 -20.68
N TRP A 30 -3.73 5.04 -21.42
CA TRP A 30 -4.66 4.00 -20.98
C TRP A 30 -4.14 3.22 -19.76
N ILE A 31 -2.85 2.88 -19.69
CA ILE A 31 -2.22 2.21 -18.54
C ILE A 31 -2.37 3.08 -17.28
N GLU A 32 -2.06 4.38 -17.38
CA GLU A 32 -2.20 5.33 -16.27
C GLU A 32 -3.66 5.44 -15.79
N ALA A 33 -4.60 5.53 -16.72
CA ALA A 33 -6.03 5.61 -16.42
C ALA A 33 -6.56 4.35 -15.71
N MET A 34 -6.11 3.18 -16.14
CA MET A 34 -6.45 1.90 -15.50
C MET A 34 -5.87 1.83 -14.08
N GLN A 35 -4.63 2.27 -13.88
CA GLN A 35 -4.02 2.40 -12.54
C GLN A 35 -4.83 3.34 -11.65
N ARG A 36 -5.20 4.55 -12.11
CA ARG A 36 -6.03 5.50 -11.34
C ARG A 36 -7.39 4.95 -10.99
N SER A 37 -7.96 4.10 -11.84
CA SER A 37 -9.28 3.49 -11.63
C SER A 37 -9.24 2.30 -10.65
N GLY A 38 -8.07 1.94 -10.10
CA GLY A 38 -7.91 0.82 -9.18
C GLY A 38 -7.75 -0.54 -9.87
N TRP A 39 -7.56 -0.55 -11.19
CA TRP A 39 -7.40 -1.74 -12.01
C TRP A 39 -6.05 -1.70 -12.74
N PRO A 40 -4.91 -1.75 -12.02
CA PRO A 40 -3.60 -1.74 -12.68
C PRO A 40 -3.47 -2.93 -13.63
N VAL A 41 -2.98 -2.68 -14.83
CA VAL A 41 -2.96 -3.67 -15.92
C VAL A 41 -1.71 -4.54 -15.89
N GLU A 42 -1.89 -5.82 -16.15
CA GLU A 42 -0.81 -6.78 -16.26
C GLU A 42 -0.12 -6.69 -17.64
N ARG A 43 1.13 -7.19 -17.73
CA ARG A 43 1.88 -7.26 -18.99
C ARG A 43 1.06 -7.89 -20.13
N TYR A 44 0.33 -8.96 -19.82
CA TYR A 44 -0.48 -9.66 -20.80
C TYR A 44 -1.62 -8.79 -21.34
N GLU A 45 -2.28 -8.03 -20.47
CA GLU A 45 -3.38 -7.13 -20.84
C GLU A 45 -2.90 -5.97 -21.71
N VAL A 46 -1.71 -5.43 -21.43
CA VAL A 46 -1.07 -4.41 -22.29
C VAL A 46 -0.79 -4.97 -23.69
N ILE A 47 -0.25 -6.19 -23.77
CA ILE A 47 0.01 -6.86 -25.05
C ILE A 47 -1.29 -7.10 -25.82
N LEU A 48 -2.34 -7.57 -25.16
CA LEU A 48 -3.66 -7.77 -25.77
C LEU A 48 -4.24 -6.45 -26.29
N LYS A 49 -4.23 -5.40 -25.46
CA LYS A 49 -4.77 -4.09 -25.81
C LYS A 49 -4.03 -3.50 -27.02
N ALA A 50 -2.70 -3.57 -27.01
CA ALA A 50 -1.88 -3.12 -28.12
C ALA A 50 -2.14 -3.94 -29.40
N SER A 51 -2.31 -5.26 -29.27
CA SER A 51 -2.65 -6.15 -30.38
C SER A 51 -4.01 -5.80 -30.99
N HIS A 52 -5.01 -5.48 -30.17
CA HIS A 52 -6.30 -4.99 -30.64
C HIS A 52 -6.18 -3.65 -31.37
N ILE A 53 -5.50 -2.67 -30.77
CA ILE A 53 -5.30 -1.35 -31.41
C ILE A 53 -4.62 -1.51 -32.77
N MET A 54 -3.57 -2.33 -32.86
CA MET A 54 -2.89 -2.62 -34.12
C MET A 54 -3.78 -3.36 -35.13
N SER A 55 -4.61 -4.29 -34.66
CA SER A 55 -5.53 -5.02 -35.54
C SER A 55 -6.54 -4.07 -36.19
N TYR A 56 -7.06 -3.10 -35.44
CA TYR A 56 -7.94 -2.06 -35.97
C TYR A 56 -7.21 -1.10 -36.91
N HIS A 57 -5.96 -0.73 -36.59
CA HIS A 57 -5.18 0.19 -37.41
C HIS A 57 -4.79 -0.40 -38.77
N VAL A 58 -4.36 -1.67 -38.77
CA VAL A 58 -3.89 -2.37 -39.98
C VAL A 58 -5.06 -3.02 -40.74
N GLY A 59 -6.21 -3.20 -40.10
CA GLY A 59 -7.39 -3.85 -40.69
C GLY A 59 -7.29 -5.37 -40.78
N VAL A 60 -6.27 -5.97 -40.17
CA VAL A 60 -6.00 -7.41 -40.14
C VAL A 60 -5.63 -7.82 -38.71
N ALA A 61 -6.06 -9.01 -38.29
CA ALA A 61 -5.72 -9.55 -36.98
C ALA A 61 -4.19 -9.57 -36.77
N CYS A 62 -3.74 -8.86 -35.74
CA CYS A 62 -2.34 -8.70 -35.38
C CYS A 62 -2.14 -9.09 -33.93
N SER A 63 -1.07 -9.85 -33.65
CA SER A 63 -0.70 -10.26 -32.29
C SER A 63 0.71 -9.80 -31.98
N LEU A 64 0.84 -9.01 -30.92
CA LEU A 64 2.11 -8.55 -30.39
C LEU A 64 2.65 -9.54 -29.36
N GLY A 65 3.97 -9.74 -29.37
CA GLY A 65 4.62 -10.70 -28.48
C GLY A 65 5.32 -10.06 -27.29
N ARG A 66 5.83 -10.91 -26.38
CA ARG A 66 6.68 -10.50 -25.24
C ARG A 66 7.87 -9.64 -25.65
N GLY A 67 8.46 -9.91 -26.82
CA GLY A 67 9.58 -9.14 -27.37
C GLY A 67 9.20 -7.71 -27.78
N TRP A 68 7.95 -7.46 -28.19
CA TRP A 68 7.47 -6.09 -28.42
C TRP A 68 7.32 -5.35 -27.09
N PHE A 69 6.70 -6.00 -26.08
CA PHE A 69 6.50 -5.39 -24.76
C PHE A 69 7.83 -5.00 -24.10
N ALA A 70 8.85 -5.87 -24.15
CA ALA A 70 10.18 -5.55 -23.60
C ALA A 70 10.80 -4.30 -24.26
N ARG A 71 10.57 -4.12 -25.57
CA ARG A 71 11.03 -2.92 -26.28
C ARG A 71 10.16 -1.69 -25.98
N PHE A 72 8.85 -1.86 -25.81
CA PHE A 72 7.93 -0.80 -25.38
C PHE A 72 8.34 -0.27 -23.99
N GLU A 73 8.56 -1.14 -23.01
CA GLU A 73 9.05 -0.77 -21.67
C GLU A 73 10.42 -0.08 -21.74
N SER A 74 11.32 -0.51 -22.63
CA SER A 74 12.61 0.19 -22.82
C SER A 74 12.51 1.58 -23.45
N ARG A 75 11.42 1.89 -24.16
CA ARG A 75 11.19 3.20 -24.80
C ARG A 75 10.51 4.20 -23.87
N HIS A 76 9.64 3.71 -22.98
CA HIS A 76 8.82 4.49 -22.06
C HIS A 76 9.38 4.33 -20.63
N HIS A 77 10.43 5.09 -20.34
CA HIS A 77 11.14 5.07 -19.05
C HIS A 77 10.29 5.55 -17.85
N ASP A 78 9.16 6.16 -18.14
CA ASP A 78 8.08 6.54 -17.23
C ASP A 78 7.26 5.34 -16.72
N LEU A 79 7.24 4.24 -17.46
CA LEU A 79 6.61 2.99 -17.04
C LEU A 79 7.61 2.08 -16.32
N SER A 80 7.18 1.46 -15.22
CA SER A 80 8.00 0.46 -14.51
C SER A 80 7.16 -0.72 -14.05
N ALA A 81 7.69 -1.93 -14.22
CA ALA A 81 7.08 -3.12 -13.65
C ALA A 81 7.05 -3.03 -12.11
N ARG A 82 5.84 -2.97 -11.55
CA ARG A 82 5.59 -2.97 -10.10
C ARG A 82 4.69 -4.14 -9.72
N VAL A 83 4.87 -4.67 -8.53
CA VAL A 83 3.92 -5.65 -7.96
C VAL A 83 2.78 -4.84 -7.35
N ALA A 84 1.58 -4.96 -7.93
CA ALA A 84 0.39 -4.33 -7.38
C ALA A 84 0.08 -4.89 -5.98
N GLN A 85 -0.13 -3.99 -5.01
CA GLN A 85 -0.56 -4.40 -3.67
C GLN A 85 -2.06 -4.67 -3.68
N LYS A 86 -2.48 -5.83 -3.17
CA LYS A 86 -3.90 -6.12 -2.93
C LYS A 86 -4.37 -5.28 -1.75
N LEU A 87 -5.14 -4.22 -2.02
CA LEU A 87 -5.88 -3.48 -1.00
C LEU A 87 -7.30 -4.05 -0.92
N SER A 88 -7.80 -4.34 0.28
CA SER A 88 -9.20 -4.74 0.45
C SER A 88 -10.14 -3.55 0.18
N HIS A 89 -11.34 -3.81 -0.34
CA HIS A 89 -12.33 -2.76 -0.66
C HIS A 89 -12.68 -1.86 0.56
N ALA A 90 -12.59 -2.40 1.78
CA ALA A 90 -12.80 -1.63 3.01
C ALA A 90 -11.74 -0.52 3.23
N ARG A 91 -10.50 -0.69 2.73
CA ARG A 91 -9.41 0.29 2.82
C ARG A 91 -9.56 1.50 1.89
N ASN A 92 -10.47 1.44 0.92
CA ASN A 92 -10.80 2.57 0.05
C ASN A 92 -11.80 3.57 0.67
N CYS A 93 -12.33 3.29 1.87
CA CYS A 93 -13.37 4.09 2.51
C CYS A 93 -12.85 5.18 3.47
N VAL A 94 -11.55 5.50 3.46
CA VAL A 94 -11.02 6.58 4.31
C VAL A 94 -11.54 7.93 3.79
N THR A 95 -12.42 8.55 4.57
CA THR A 95 -13.04 9.84 4.25
C THR A 95 -12.15 11.01 4.66
N LYS A 96 -12.34 12.16 4.01
CA LYS A 96 -11.60 13.38 4.36
C LYS A 96 -11.99 13.82 5.78
N GLU A 97 -13.26 13.70 6.10
CA GLU A 97 -13.88 14.03 7.37
C GLU A 97 -13.28 13.19 8.51
N GLY A 98 -13.06 11.89 8.28
CA GLY A 98 -12.41 11.00 9.24
C GLY A 98 -10.97 11.41 9.54
N ILE A 99 -10.20 11.80 8.52
CA ILE A 99 -8.82 12.28 8.69
C ILE A 99 -8.77 13.62 9.42
N VAL A 100 -9.68 14.55 9.09
CA VAL A 100 -9.78 15.84 9.78
C VAL A 100 -10.12 15.64 11.25
N LYS A 101 -11.11 14.79 11.57
CA LYS A 101 -11.47 14.45 12.95
C LYS A 101 -10.28 13.85 13.70
N TYR A 102 -9.57 12.90 13.09
CA TYR A 102 -8.39 12.29 13.68
C TYR A 102 -7.26 13.30 13.92
N PHE A 103 -7.02 14.21 12.98
CA PHE A 103 -6.04 15.28 13.18
C PHE A 103 -6.38 16.15 14.40
N TYR A 104 -7.65 16.54 14.55
CA TYR A 104 -8.07 17.31 15.72
C TYR A 104 -7.97 16.52 17.02
N ASP A 105 -8.19 15.20 16.98
CA ASP A 105 -7.99 14.31 18.13
C ASP A 105 -6.52 14.25 18.56
N LEU A 106 -5.59 14.13 17.60
CA LEU A 106 -4.15 14.21 17.87
C LEU A 106 -3.76 15.58 18.47
N VAL A 107 -4.26 16.67 17.88
CA VAL A 107 -4.01 18.03 18.40
C VAL A 107 -4.53 18.16 19.82
N LYS A 108 -5.74 17.66 20.11
CA LYS A 108 -6.32 17.68 21.46
C LYS A 108 -5.44 16.92 22.46
N GLY A 109 -4.92 15.75 22.08
CA GLY A 109 -3.98 15.00 22.91
C GLY A 109 -2.65 15.73 23.16
N CYS A 110 -2.23 16.62 22.27
CA CYS A 110 -1.04 17.45 22.44
C CYS A 110 -1.28 18.80 23.14
N LEU A 111 -2.53 19.28 23.24
CA LEU A 111 -2.83 20.62 23.78
C LEU A 111 -2.68 20.72 25.31
N GLY A 112 -2.70 19.59 26.02
CA GLY A 112 -2.60 19.54 27.49
C GLY A 112 -1.20 19.80 28.04
N PHE A 113 -0.16 19.69 27.23
CA PHE A 113 1.23 19.82 27.68
C PHE A 113 2.15 20.25 26.52
N LYS A 114 3.39 20.64 26.83
CA LYS A 114 4.40 20.92 25.79
C LYS A 114 4.84 19.59 25.15
N CYS A 115 4.02 19.06 24.26
CA CYS A 115 4.23 17.79 23.60
C CYS A 115 5.45 17.85 22.67
N THR A 116 6.28 16.82 22.74
CA THR A 116 7.49 16.64 21.93
C THR A 116 7.44 15.30 21.19
N ALA A 117 8.42 15.03 20.32
CA ALA A 117 8.52 13.75 19.61
C ALA A 117 8.62 12.55 20.56
N GLY A 118 9.22 12.73 21.75
CA GLY A 118 9.34 11.68 22.76
C GLY A 118 8.05 11.41 23.54
N ASP A 119 7.00 12.20 23.32
CA ASP A 119 5.72 12.05 24.02
C ASP A 119 4.61 11.49 23.11
N ALA A 120 4.88 11.38 21.80
CA ALA A 120 3.93 10.82 20.83
C ALA A 120 4.33 9.39 20.46
N TYR A 121 3.49 8.44 20.82
CA TYR A 121 3.72 7.01 20.67
C TYR A 121 2.78 6.41 19.64
N ASN A 122 3.26 5.35 18.99
CA ASN A 122 2.45 4.48 18.18
C ASN A 122 2.61 3.04 18.65
N VAL A 123 1.49 2.36 18.88
CA VAL A 123 1.44 0.94 19.23
C VAL A 123 0.71 0.16 18.14
N ASP A 124 1.20 -1.04 17.87
CA ASP A 124 0.54 -1.97 16.97
C ASP A 124 0.89 -3.43 17.27
N GLU A 125 0.02 -4.33 16.80
CA GLU A 125 0.17 -5.76 16.91
C GLU A 125 0.66 -6.36 15.60
N THR A 126 1.72 -7.16 15.68
CA THR A 126 2.17 -7.98 14.58
C THR A 126 2.26 -9.42 15.02
N SER A 127 1.85 -10.34 14.14
CA SER A 127 2.14 -11.76 14.34
C SER A 127 2.93 -12.33 13.18
N PHE A 128 3.65 -13.41 13.47
CA PHE A 128 4.24 -14.26 12.44
C PHE A 128 3.68 -15.66 12.57
N LYS A 129 3.56 -16.31 11.41
CA LYS A 129 3.08 -17.68 11.27
C LYS A 129 4.18 -18.50 10.62
N THR A 130 4.41 -19.71 11.11
CA THR A 130 5.37 -20.65 10.51
C THR A 130 4.94 -21.13 9.11
N LYS A 131 3.64 -21.08 8.79
CA LYS A 131 3.13 -21.36 7.43
C LYS A 131 3.51 -20.24 6.46
N GLY A 132 4.64 -20.43 5.78
CA GLY A 132 5.08 -19.59 4.66
C GLY A 132 4.59 -20.11 3.31
N GLY A 133 4.18 -19.20 2.42
CA GLY A 133 3.90 -19.51 1.02
C GLY A 133 5.16 -19.94 0.24
N SER A 134 4.98 -20.26 -1.04
CA SER A 134 6.08 -20.69 -1.91
C SER A 134 7.22 -19.66 -1.96
N GLN A 135 8.43 -20.12 -1.64
CA GLN A 135 9.66 -19.32 -1.74
C GLN A 135 10.44 -19.76 -2.97
N LYS A 136 11.15 -18.83 -3.61
CA LYS A 136 12.16 -19.18 -4.62
C LYS A 136 13.30 -19.92 -3.91
N VAL A 137 13.57 -21.15 -4.35
CA VAL A 137 14.66 -21.98 -3.85
C VAL A 137 15.67 -22.25 -4.96
N ILE A 138 16.92 -22.50 -4.58
CA ILE A 138 17.92 -23.03 -5.49
C ILE A 138 17.73 -24.54 -5.52
N ALA A 139 17.60 -25.09 -6.72
CA ALA A 139 17.47 -26.52 -6.95
C ALA A 139 18.42 -26.95 -8.07
N ILE A 140 18.70 -28.25 -8.12
CA ILE A 140 19.57 -28.83 -9.14
C ILE A 140 18.94 -28.59 -10.52
N ARG A 141 19.75 -28.15 -11.49
CA ARG A 141 19.28 -27.87 -12.85
C ARG A 141 18.74 -29.17 -13.46
N GLY A 142 17.51 -29.14 -13.97
CA GLY A 142 16.82 -30.31 -14.51
C GLY A 142 15.92 -31.05 -13.52
N SER A 143 15.88 -30.64 -12.24
CA SER A 143 14.89 -31.13 -11.28
C SER A 143 13.48 -30.76 -11.75
N LYS A 144 12.68 -31.78 -12.07
CA LYS A 144 11.26 -31.62 -12.45
C LYS A 144 10.39 -31.22 -11.26
N ASN A 145 10.78 -31.70 -10.08
CA ASN A 145 10.00 -31.64 -8.85
C ASN A 145 10.88 -31.09 -7.72
N VAL A 146 10.44 -29.98 -7.12
CA VAL A 146 11.11 -29.35 -5.98
C VAL A 146 10.04 -29.00 -4.97
N TRP A 147 10.01 -29.74 -3.86
CA TRP A 147 8.94 -29.63 -2.86
C TRP A 147 9.51 -29.19 -1.52
N ARG A 148 8.70 -28.45 -0.77
CA ARG A 148 8.91 -28.22 0.67
C ARG A 148 7.79 -28.96 1.39
N GLY A 149 8.14 -29.79 2.38
CA GLY A 149 7.16 -30.47 3.22
C GLY A 149 6.24 -29.46 3.91
N GLU A 150 4.94 -29.78 3.97
CA GLU A 150 3.96 -28.95 4.66
C GLU A 150 4.23 -28.98 6.17
N GLN A 151 4.30 -27.81 6.80
CA GLN A 151 4.36 -27.74 8.26
C GLN A 151 2.94 -27.89 8.81
N SER A 152 2.70 -29.02 9.50
CA SER A 152 1.38 -29.38 10.04
C SER A 152 0.88 -28.35 11.07
N ASP A 153 1.77 -27.86 11.92
CA ASP A 153 1.41 -26.98 13.04
C ASP A 153 1.72 -25.52 12.71
N SER A 154 0.67 -24.70 12.58
CA SER A 154 0.83 -23.25 12.50
C SER A 154 1.15 -22.71 13.90
N TYR A 155 2.41 -22.36 14.12
CA TYR A 155 2.81 -21.62 15.31
C TYR A 155 2.47 -20.14 15.09
N HIS A 156 1.64 -19.58 15.97
CA HIS A 156 1.25 -18.17 15.96
C HIS A 156 1.76 -17.50 17.22
N LEU A 157 2.60 -16.48 17.07
CA LEU A 157 3.08 -15.64 18.15
C LEU A 157 2.78 -14.19 17.80
N THR A 158 2.21 -13.48 18.78
CA THR A 158 1.84 -12.07 18.64
C THR A 158 2.86 -11.22 19.40
N ILE A 159 3.33 -10.16 18.75
CA ILE A 159 4.23 -9.18 19.31
C ILE A 159 3.51 -7.84 19.26
N VAL A 160 3.41 -7.19 20.42
CA VAL A 160 2.92 -5.82 20.56
C VAL A 160 4.15 -4.95 20.65
N ALA A 161 4.31 -4.07 19.66
CA ALA A 161 5.42 -3.13 19.65
C ALA A 161 4.87 -1.72 19.84
N ALA A 162 5.54 -0.93 20.67
CA ALA A 162 5.29 0.49 20.78
C ALA A 162 6.58 1.27 20.62
N VAL A 163 6.48 2.43 19.98
CA VAL A 163 7.61 3.30 19.65
C VAL A 163 7.19 4.76 19.79
N ALA A 164 8.09 5.60 20.26
CA ALA A 164 7.92 7.05 20.25
C ALA A 164 8.32 7.65 18.89
N ALA A 165 7.83 8.85 18.60
CA ALA A 165 8.14 9.57 17.36
C ALA A 165 9.59 10.06 17.28
N ASP A 166 10.30 10.14 18.41
CA ASP A 166 11.75 10.34 18.48
C ASP A 166 12.55 9.07 18.07
N GLY A 167 11.87 7.94 17.84
CA GLY A 167 12.46 6.66 17.45
C GLY A 167 12.85 5.76 18.62
N THR A 168 12.59 6.17 19.86
CA THR A 168 12.83 5.37 21.05
C THR A 168 11.80 4.24 21.15
N PRO A 169 12.22 2.98 21.30
CA PRO A 169 11.29 1.86 21.49
C PRO A 169 10.79 1.77 22.93
N VAL A 170 9.60 1.21 23.08
CA VAL A 170 9.09 0.69 24.35
C VAL A 170 9.35 -0.82 24.37
N PRO A 171 9.72 -1.43 25.51
CA PRO A 171 9.82 -2.88 25.61
C PRO A 171 8.55 -3.58 25.07
N PRO A 172 8.70 -4.60 24.20
CA PRO A 172 7.57 -5.21 23.53
C PRO A 172 6.81 -6.14 24.48
N ALA A 173 5.55 -6.44 24.14
CA ALA A 173 4.83 -7.56 24.73
C ALA A 173 4.83 -8.74 23.74
N ILE A 174 5.07 -9.96 24.24
CA ILE A 174 5.07 -11.19 23.47
C ILE A 174 3.98 -12.10 24.02
N ILE A 175 3.02 -12.47 23.18
CA ILE A 175 1.91 -13.35 23.52
C ILE A 175 2.12 -14.68 22.81
N LEU A 176 2.37 -15.70 23.63
CA LEU A 176 2.54 -17.08 23.20
C LEU A 176 1.20 -17.81 23.04
N PRO A 177 1.12 -18.81 22.14
CA PRO A 177 -0.05 -19.68 22.07
C PRO A 177 -0.03 -20.69 23.22
N GLY A 178 -1.10 -20.74 24.02
CA GLY A 178 -1.28 -21.67 25.13
C GLY A 178 -2.01 -21.05 26.33
N LYS A 179 -2.36 -21.86 27.32
CA LYS A 179 -3.04 -21.39 28.55
C LYS A 179 -2.09 -20.84 29.62
N SER A 180 -0.82 -21.24 29.58
CA SER A 180 0.17 -20.83 30.57
C SER A 180 1.57 -20.81 29.96
N CYS A 181 2.45 -20.02 30.58
CA CYS A 181 3.87 -19.93 30.28
C CYS A 181 4.66 -20.30 31.54
N ALA A 182 5.66 -21.18 31.42
CA ALA A 182 6.56 -21.47 32.53
C ALA A 182 7.55 -20.32 32.72
N ARG A 183 7.95 -20.06 33.97
CA ARG A 183 8.82 -18.92 34.33
C ARG A 183 10.14 -18.91 33.56
N GLY A 184 10.77 -20.07 33.35
CA GLY A 184 12.03 -20.16 32.60
C GLY A 184 11.94 -19.72 31.13
N VAL A 185 10.73 -19.67 30.55
CA VAL A 185 10.54 -19.15 29.18
C VAL A 185 10.61 -17.61 29.16
N LEU A 186 10.32 -16.96 30.29
CA LEU A 186 10.46 -15.50 30.46
C LEU A 186 11.95 -15.12 30.51
N ASP A 187 12.75 -15.93 31.20
CA ASP A 187 14.19 -15.71 31.41
C ASP A 187 14.98 -15.76 30.08
N ASP A 188 14.45 -16.46 29.08
CA ASP A 188 15.04 -16.57 27.74
C ASP A 188 14.74 -15.36 26.82
N CYS A 189 13.97 -14.36 27.28
CA CYS A 189 13.70 -13.16 26.48
C CYS A 189 14.91 -12.21 26.54
N PRO A 190 15.60 -11.94 25.41
CA PRO A 190 16.79 -11.09 25.40
C PRO A 190 16.47 -9.59 25.48
N VAL A 191 15.21 -9.21 25.70
CA VAL A 191 14.77 -7.81 25.75
C VAL A 191 14.43 -7.45 27.19
N PRO A 192 15.23 -6.61 27.86
CA PRO A 192 14.94 -6.17 29.23
C PRO A 192 13.58 -5.47 29.32
N GLY A 193 12.80 -5.82 30.34
CA GLY A 193 11.48 -5.23 30.59
C GLY A 193 10.39 -5.65 29.61
N ALA A 194 10.65 -6.59 28.69
CA ALA A 194 9.61 -7.14 27.83
C ALA A 194 8.58 -7.93 28.64
N LEU A 195 7.31 -7.77 28.27
CA LEU A 195 6.22 -8.54 28.86
C LEU A 195 6.05 -9.83 28.05
N VAL A 196 5.90 -10.95 28.74
CA VAL A 196 5.64 -12.22 28.08
C VAL A 196 4.45 -12.89 28.76
N SER A 197 3.45 -13.23 27.97
CA SER A 197 2.24 -13.91 28.44
C SER A 197 1.80 -14.99 27.47
N ALA A 198 0.77 -15.76 27.83
CA ALA A 198 0.20 -16.79 26.97
C ALA A 198 -1.32 -16.63 26.88
N ALA A 199 -1.86 -16.79 25.67
CA ALA A 199 -3.29 -16.82 25.42
C ALA A 199 -3.66 -18.09 24.63
N PRO A 200 -4.86 -18.69 24.82
CA PRO A 200 -5.20 -19.96 24.19
C PRO A 200 -4.99 -20.00 22.67
N LYS A 201 -5.28 -18.89 21.99
CA LYS A 201 -5.06 -18.71 20.55
C LYS A 201 -3.84 -17.83 20.21
N GLY A 202 -3.13 -17.34 21.22
CA GLY A 202 -1.97 -16.45 21.07
C GLY A 202 -2.31 -15.08 20.49
N PHE A 203 -3.53 -14.59 20.69
CA PHE A 203 -3.97 -13.24 20.31
C PHE A 203 -4.13 -12.37 21.55
N MET A 204 -4.07 -11.05 21.35
CA MET A 204 -4.43 -10.08 22.37
C MET A 204 -5.90 -10.21 22.78
N ASN A 205 -6.18 -9.91 24.05
CA ASN A 205 -7.52 -9.68 24.59
C ASN A 205 -7.50 -8.39 25.45
N SER A 206 -8.66 -7.99 25.97
CA SER A 206 -8.79 -6.78 26.81
C SER A 206 -7.88 -6.80 28.04
N ASP A 207 -7.84 -7.92 28.76
CA ASP A 207 -7.13 -8.00 30.04
C ASP A 207 -5.61 -7.92 29.85
N LEU A 208 -5.10 -8.58 28.80
CA LEU A 208 -3.70 -8.48 28.40
C LEU A 208 -3.34 -7.08 27.90
N PHE A 209 -4.29 -6.39 27.26
CA PHE A 209 -4.09 -5.01 26.82
C PHE A 209 -4.03 -4.06 28.00
N ASP A 210 -4.89 -4.22 29.01
CA ASP A 210 -4.86 -3.45 30.26
C ASP A 210 -3.54 -3.67 31.02
N SER A 211 -3.11 -4.93 31.16
CA SER A 211 -1.81 -5.26 31.78
C SER A 211 -0.62 -4.64 31.01
N TRP A 212 -0.73 -4.58 29.68
CA TRP A 212 0.28 -3.92 28.86
C TRP A 212 0.25 -2.39 29.03
N LEU A 213 -0.93 -1.78 29.10
CA LEU A 213 -1.09 -0.33 29.34
C LEU A 213 -0.50 0.08 30.70
N GLU A 214 -0.76 -0.69 31.76
CA GLU A 214 -0.17 -0.46 33.08
C GLU A 214 1.36 -0.52 33.01
N SER A 215 1.90 -1.55 32.37
CA SER A 215 3.34 -1.71 32.20
C SER A 215 3.98 -0.60 31.36
N PHE A 216 3.26 -0.11 30.33
CA PHE A 216 3.67 1.06 29.55
C PHE A 216 3.65 2.33 30.40
N GLY A 217 2.61 2.53 31.22
CA GLY A 217 2.51 3.62 32.18
C GLY A 217 3.68 3.64 33.16
N GLU A 218 3.97 2.50 33.78
CA GLU A 218 5.10 2.31 34.71
C GLU A 218 6.47 2.51 34.04
N TRP A 219 6.63 2.03 32.80
CA TRP A 219 7.81 2.30 32.00
C TRP A 219 7.97 3.80 31.72
N LYS A 220 6.89 4.48 31.32
CA LYS A 220 6.86 5.92 31.05
C LYS A 220 7.21 6.74 32.30
N LEU A 221 6.70 6.35 33.47
CA LEU A 221 7.04 7.00 34.73
C LEU A 221 8.55 6.96 35.01
N ARG A 222 9.19 5.80 34.78
CA ARG A 222 10.63 5.59 35.01
C ARG A 222 11.52 6.23 33.94
N GLU A 223 11.24 5.98 32.67
CA GLU A 223 12.13 6.34 31.56
C GLU A 223 11.83 7.70 30.94
N ARG A 224 10.64 8.27 31.18
CA ARG A 224 10.16 9.50 30.53
C ARG A 224 9.73 10.59 31.51
N ALA A 225 10.28 10.56 32.73
CA ALA A 225 10.08 11.58 33.76
C ALA A 225 8.59 11.89 34.00
N ALA A 226 7.74 10.85 33.97
CA ALA A 226 6.30 10.94 34.17
C ALA A 226 5.52 11.88 33.21
N ARG A 227 6.13 12.33 32.10
CA ARG A 227 5.46 13.21 31.13
C ARG A 227 4.23 12.57 30.52
N ASP A 228 3.22 13.37 30.19
CA ASP A 228 2.03 12.89 29.49
C ASP A 228 2.38 12.27 28.12
N ALA A 229 1.57 11.30 27.70
CA ALA A 229 1.81 10.57 26.46
C ALA A 229 0.58 10.60 25.54
N LEU A 230 0.80 10.91 24.26
CA LEU A 230 -0.18 10.66 23.20
C LEU A 230 0.07 9.26 22.63
N LEU A 231 -0.83 8.31 22.87
CA LEU A 231 -0.70 6.93 22.40
C LEU A 231 -1.65 6.68 21.22
N VAL A 232 -1.07 6.47 20.03
CA VAL A 232 -1.80 6.19 18.79
C VAL A 232 -1.88 4.69 18.54
N LEU A 233 -3.10 4.16 18.39
CA LEU A 233 -3.36 2.74 18.10
C LEU A 233 -4.33 2.55 16.94
N ASP A 234 -4.26 1.40 16.27
CA ASP A 234 -5.25 1.02 15.25
C ASP A 234 -6.63 0.75 15.89
N ASN A 235 -7.69 0.80 15.07
CA ASN A 235 -9.08 0.61 15.46
C ASN A 235 -9.39 -0.88 15.75
N CYS A 236 -8.59 -1.54 16.57
CA CYS A 236 -8.88 -2.86 17.11
C CYS A 236 -9.82 -2.70 18.30
N SER A 237 -11.10 -2.48 17.99
CA SER A 237 -12.17 -2.21 18.96
C SER A 237 -12.42 -3.33 19.99
N SER A 238 -11.78 -4.48 19.85
CA SER A 238 -11.96 -5.64 20.74
C SER A 238 -11.08 -5.61 22.00
N ASN A 239 -10.09 -4.70 22.08
CA ASN A 239 -9.07 -4.75 23.12
C ASN A 239 -9.21 -3.63 24.17
N LEU A 240 -10.05 -2.61 23.93
CA LEU A 240 -10.29 -1.53 24.89
C LEU A 240 -11.45 -1.89 25.81
N SER A 241 -11.19 -1.89 27.11
CA SER A 241 -12.17 -2.04 28.18
C SER A 241 -12.50 -0.68 28.81
N GLU A 242 -13.51 -0.61 29.69
CA GLU A 242 -13.71 0.57 30.54
C GLU A 242 -12.50 0.82 31.45
N ASN A 243 -11.85 -0.26 31.91
CA ASN A 243 -10.65 -0.20 32.73
C ASN A 243 -9.45 0.41 31.99
N SER A 244 -9.31 0.17 30.68
CA SER A 244 -8.28 0.79 29.86
C SER A 244 -8.30 2.32 29.96
N LEU A 245 -9.50 2.93 30.03
CA LEU A 245 -9.65 4.39 30.13
C LEU A 245 -9.20 4.90 31.50
N SER A 246 -9.57 4.21 32.57
CA SER A 246 -9.13 4.52 33.94
C SER A 246 -7.62 4.44 34.09
N ILE A 247 -7.00 3.40 33.52
CA ILE A 247 -5.53 3.25 33.48
C ILE A 247 -4.91 4.43 32.73
N CYS A 248 -5.46 4.78 31.56
CA CYS A 248 -4.93 5.89 30.78
C CYS A 248 -5.02 7.22 31.51
N GLU A 249 -6.12 7.49 32.20
CA GLU A 249 -6.28 8.69 33.02
C GLU A 249 -5.26 8.72 34.17
N ALA A 250 -5.11 7.61 34.91
CA ALA A 250 -4.17 7.50 36.02
C ALA A 250 -2.70 7.73 35.61
N TYR A 251 -2.31 7.26 34.43
CA TYR A 251 -0.96 7.43 33.91
C TYR A 251 -0.81 8.63 32.96
N GLY A 252 -1.79 9.52 32.81
CA GLY A 252 -1.66 10.69 31.90
C GLY A 252 -1.42 10.29 30.44
N ILE A 253 -2.16 9.30 29.96
CA ILE A 253 -2.10 8.78 28.59
C ILE A 253 -3.35 9.24 27.84
N TYR A 254 -3.15 9.99 26.75
CA TYR A 254 -4.21 10.32 25.81
C TYR A 254 -4.24 9.28 24.68
N LEU A 255 -5.33 8.53 24.56
CA LEU A 255 -5.52 7.55 23.48
C LEU A 255 -6.12 8.23 22.24
N ALA A 256 -5.41 8.11 21.11
CA ALA A 256 -5.92 8.52 19.80
C ALA A 256 -6.03 7.32 18.86
N ARG A 257 -7.22 7.10 18.30
CA ARG A 257 -7.48 5.94 17.43
C ARG A 257 -7.38 6.32 15.97
N LEU A 258 -6.77 5.45 15.18
CA LEU A 258 -6.76 5.62 13.73
C LEU A 258 -8.18 5.60 13.15
N PRO A 259 -8.44 6.39 12.09
CA PRO A 259 -9.67 6.25 11.32
C PRO A 259 -9.83 4.83 10.78
N PRO A 260 -11.07 4.32 10.68
CA PRO A 260 -11.31 2.98 10.14
C PRO A 260 -10.62 2.77 8.79
N ASN A 261 -9.92 1.64 8.67
CA ASN A 261 -9.19 1.22 7.48
C ASN A 261 -8.02 2.12 7.05
N ALA A 262 -7.58 3.06 7.88
CA ALA A 262 -6.46 3.95 7.57
C ALA A 262 -5.08 3.40 7.96
N THR A 263 -4.97 2.14 8.42
CA THR A 263 -3.72 1.53 8.89
C THR A 263 -2.57 1.69 7.88
N HIS A 264 -2.82 1.31 6.63
CA HIS A 264 -1.87 1.42 5.51
C HIS A 264 -1.42 2.87 5.20
N LEU A 265 -2.16 3.88 5.67
CA LEU A 265 -1.83 5.29 5.49
C LEU A 265 -1.17 5.87 6.74
N LEU A 266 -1.75 5.64 7.91
CA LEU A 266 -1.48 6.43 9.11
C LEU A 266 -0.82 5.64 10.24
N GLN A 267 -0.45 4.38 10.04
CA GLN A 267 0.16 3.51 11.06
C GLN A 267 1.69 3.43 10.83
N PRO A 268 2.54 4.15 11.61
CA PRO A 268 3.99 4.19 11.43
C PRO A 268 4.70 2.83 11.48
N LEU A 269 4.35 1.97 12.44
CA LEU A 269 4.96 0.64 12.59
C LEU A 269 4.69 -0.21 11.35
N ASP A 270 3.48 -0.15 10.82
CA ASP A 270 3.08 -0.89 9.61
C ASP A 270 3.76 -0.34 8.34
N VAL A 271 3.87 1.00 8.23
CA VAL A 271 4.49 1.68 7.08
C VAL A 271 6.02 1.52 7.04
N ALA A 272 6.69 1.56 8.20
CA ALA A 272 8.14 1.67 8.27
C ALA A 272 8.86 0.44 8.84
N LEU A 273 8.25 -0.32 9.76
CA LEU A 273 8.97 -1.29 10.59
C LEU A 273 8.58 -2.74 10.33
N PHE A 274 7.30 -3.07 10.41
CA PHE A 274 6.82 -4.44 10.48
C PHE A 274 7.14 -5.29 9.26
N ARG A 275 7.28 -4.70 8.08
CA ARG A 275 7.71 -5.43 6.89
C ARG A 275 9.12 -6.04 7.06
N THR A 276 10.05 -5.25 7.57
CA THR A 276 11.45 -5.68 7.77
C THR A 276 11.52 -6.62 8.96
N PHE A 277 10.83 -6.28 10.05
CA PHE A 277 10.75 -7.08 11.26
C PHE A 277 10.21 -8.51 11.00
N LYS A 278 9.06 -8.63 10.31
CA LYS A 278 8.47 -9.92 9.90
C LYS A 278 9.43 -10.75 9.04
N ARG A 279 10.20 -10.11 8.17
CA ARG A 279 11.19 -10.80 7.31
C ARG A 279 12.35 -11.35 8.13
N THR A 280 12.88 -10.57 9.07
CA THR A 280 13.96 -10.99 9.96
C THR A 280 13.54 -12.20 10.79
N ILE A 281 12.36 -12.13 11.41
CA ILE A 281 11.80 -13.24 12.18
C ILE A 281 11.60 -14.47 11.30
N ALA A 282 10.96 -14.34 10.13
CA ALA A 282 10.72 -15.48 9.23
C ALA A 282 12.02 -16.18 8.80
N ARG A 283 13.09 -15.41 8.56
CA ARG A 283 14.42 -15.96 8.27
C ARG A 283 15.00 -16.72 9.46
N ALA A 284 14.98 -16.12 10.65
CA ALA A 284 15.50 -16.72 11.87
C ALA A 284 14.74 -18.00 12.26
N VAL A 285 13.41 -17.98 12.16
CA VAL A 285 12.55 -19.17 12.35
C VAL A 285 12.94 -20.27 11.37
N THR A 286 13.11 -19.94 10.08
CA THR A 286 13.50 -20.94 9.07
C THR A 286 14.86 -21.57 9.39
N GLN A 287 15.85 -20.74 9.73
CA GLN A 287 17.20 -21.22 10.10
C GLN A 287 17.15 -22.10 11.36
N ARG A 288 16.35 -21.73 12.36
CA ARG A 288 16.25 -22.49 13.61
C ARG A 288 15.59 -23.85 13.39
N LEU A 289 14.49 -23.90 12.64
CA LEU A 289 13.80 -25.16 12.31
C LEU A 289 14.72 -26.09 11.51
N GLN A 290 15.50 -25.55 10.55
CA GLN A 290 16.50 -26.32 9.81
C GLN A 290 17.61 -26.86 10.71
N SER A 291 18.14 -26.04 11.62
CA SER A 291 19.22 -26.45 12.52
C SER A 291 18.83 -27.56 13.50
N LEU A 292 17.56 -27.57 13.93
CA LEU A 292 17.04 -28.53 14.89
C LEU A 292 16.40 -29.75 14.20
N ASN A 293 16.24 -29.71 12.87
CA ASN A 293 15.50 -30.69 12.10
C ASN A 293 14.08 -30.97 12.66
N VAL A 294 13.39 -29.91 13.10
CA VAL A 294 12.02 -29.99 13.63
C VAL A 294 11.06 -29.20 12.76
N THR A 295 9.80 -29.61 12.75
CA THR A 295 8.71 -28.94 12.03
C THR A 295 8.01 -27.87 12.87
N THR A 296 8.12 -27.97 14.20
CA THR A 296 7.43 -27.09 15.16
C THR A 296 8.45 -26.27 15.95
N LEU A 297 8.19 -24.97 16.10
CA LEU A 297 9.09 -24.07 16.81
C LEU A 297 8.85 -24.16 18.34
N PRO A 298 9.87 -24.50 19.15
CA PRO A 298 9.76 -24.45 20.62
C PRO A 298 9.46 -23.02 21.11
N ARG A 299 8.70 -22.89 22.21
CA ARG A 299 8.31 -21.57 22.76
C ARG A 299 9.50 -20.71 23.16
N GLN A 300 10.50 -21.30 23.80
CA GLN A 300 11.75 -20.63 24.19
C GLN A 300 12.45 -20.05 22.96
N ALA A 301 12.60 -20.86 21.91
CA ALA A 301 13.22 -20.42 20.66
C ALA A 301 12.41 -19.29 19.99
N ALA A 302 11.08 -19.32 20.09
CA ALA A 302 10.23 -18.30 19.50
C ALA A 302 10.38 -16.94 20.21
N ILE A 303 10.43 -16.91 21.54
CA ILE A 303 10.68 -15.69 22.31
C ILE A 303 12.07 -15.15 22.05
N HIS A 304 13.07 -16.03 22.06
CA HIS A 304 14.44 -15.64 21.78
C HIS A 304 14.56 -15.01 20.37
N ILE A 305 13.96 -15.63 19.34
CA ILE A 305 13.96 -15.08 17.99
C ILE A 305 13.22 -13.75 17.91
N ALA A 306 12.07 -13.62 18.58
CA ALA A 306 11.30 -12.38 18.60
C ALA A 306 12.08 -11.24 19.27
N GLY A 307 12.74 -11.53 20.40
CA GLY A 307 13.55 -10.55 21.12
C GLY A 307 14.82 -10.16 20.37
N GLU A 308 15.55 -11.12 19.79
CA GLU A 308 16.71 -10.84 18.94
C GLU A 308 16.33 -10.00 17.72
N ALA A 309 15.20 -10.30 17.08
CA ALA A 309 14.72 -9.49 15.97
C ALA A 309 14.37 -8.06 16.42
N PHE A 310 13.91 -7.89 17.67
CA PHE A 310 13.58 -6.57 18.22
C PHE A 310 14.86 -5.77 18.49
N ASN A 311 15.83 -6.38 19.17
CA ASN A 311 17.15 -5.80 19.42
C ASN A 311 17.90 -5.47 18.12
N ALA A 312 17.76 -6.29 17.08
CA ALA A 312 18.35 -6.00 15.77
C ALA A 312 17.73 -4.76 15.08
N VAL A 313 16.47 -4.45 15.39
CA VAL A 313 15.78 -3.25 14.89
C VAL A 313 16.12 -2.02 15.74
N PHE A 314 16.29 -2.22 17.04
CA PHE A 314 16.62 -1.18 18.02
C PHE A 314 17.94 -1.49 18.71
N PRO A 315 19.07 -1.38 17.99
CA PRO A 315 20.37 -1.68 18.56
C PRO A 315 20.69 -0.69 19.69
N ALA A 316 21.27 -1.20 20.77
CA ALA A 316 21.89 -0.38 21.79
C ALA A 316 23.40 -0.30 21.53
N VAL A 317 23.95 0.92 21.49
CA VAL A 317 25.39 1.17 21.39
C VAL A 317 25.85 1.72 22.73
N ASN A 318 26.79 1.03 23.40
CA ASN A 318 27.28 1.40 24.73
C ASN A 318 26.18 1.55 25.80
N GLY A 319 25.13 0.73 25.72
CA GLY A 319 24.00 0.78 26.65
C GLY A 319 22.97 1.88 26.38
N VAL A 320 23.21 2.75 25.38
CA VAL A 320 22.24 3.76 24.93
C VAL A 320 21.53 3.23 23.68
N GLN A 321 20.20 3.17 23.70
CA GLN A 321 19.43 2.77 22.53
C GLN A 321 19.56 3.83 21.42
N GLU A 322 19.93 3.40 20.21
CA GLU A 322 19.97 4.29 19.06
C GLU A 322 18.56 4.60 18.55
N GLN A 323 18.36 5.85 18.14
CA GLN A 323 17.13 6.27 17.48
C GLN A 323 16.99 5.57 16.12
N ASN A 324 15.90 4.82 15.95
CA ASN A 324 15.62 4.19 14.67
C ASN A 324 15.10 5.23 13.66
N LYS A 325 15.97 5.68 12.75
CA LYS A 325 15.64 6.65 11.69
C LYS A 325 14.47 6.21 10.80
N SER A 326 14.28 4.91 10.59
CA SER A 326 13.15 4.40 9.80
C SER A 326 11.83 4.65 10.52
N VAL A 327 11.80 4.49 11.85
CA VAL A 327 10.63 4.78 12.68
C VAL A 327 10.32 6.28 12.66
N VAL A 328 11.32 7.13 12.89
CA VAL A 328 11.15 8.60 12.82
C VAL A 328 10.60 9.03 11.47
N ASN A 329 11.15 8.48 10.38
CA ASN A 329 10.63 8.71 9.03
C ASN A 329 9.20 8.16 8.86
N GLY A 330 8.87 7.03 9.48
CA GLY A 330 7.52 6.47 9.53
C GLY A 330 6.51 7.43 10.15
N PHE A 331 6.83 8.02 11.31
CA PHE A 331 5.99 9.04 11.95
C PHE A 331 5.82 10.28 11.09
N SER A 332 6.89 10.79 10.48
CA SER A 332 6.83 11.93 9.56
C SER A 332 6.02 11.61 8.30
N THR A 333 6.07 10.37 7.84
CA THR A 333 5.40 9.88 6.64
C THR A 333 3.90 9.71 6.88
N CYS A 334 3.51 9.17 8.04
CA CYS A 334 2.13 9.08 8.51
C CYS A 334 1.58 10.41 9.02
N VAL A 335 2.46 11.41 9.23
CA VAL A 335 2.12 12.76 9.69
C VAL A 335 1.44 12.76 11.07
N ILE A 336 1.80 11.78 11.90
CA ILE A 336 1.51 11.81 13.34
C ILE A 336 2.48 12.77 14.03
N TRP A 337 3.73 12.81 13.56
CA TRP A 337 4.71 13.77 14.04
C TRP A 337 5.72 14.16 12.96
N PRO A 338 5.93 15.46 12.67
CA PRO A 338 5.18 16.61 13.19
C PRO A 338 3.76 16.67 12.62
N LEU A 339 2.81 17.12 13.45
CA LEU A 339 1.40 17.25 13.08
C LEU A 339 1.22 18.25 11.93
N SER A 340 0.53 17.84 10.87
CA SER A 340 0.22 18.72 9.73
C SER A 340 -0.99 18.22 8.93
N LEU A 341 -2.13 18.88 9.12
CA LEU A 341 -3.35 18.55 8.39
C LEU A 341 -3.16 18.61 6.85
N PRO A 342 -2.49 19.63 6.26
CA PRO A 342 -2.25 19.66 4.82
C PRO A 342 -1.45 18.45 4.31
N LYS A 343 -0.42 18.00 5.06
CA LYS A 343 0.37 16.82 4.69
C LYS A 343 -0.44 15.53 4.84
N MET A 344 -1.27 15.39 5.87
CA MET A 344 -2.19 14.24 6.03
C MET A 344 -3.18 14.16 4.86
N LEU A 345 -3.79 15.28 4.48
CA LEU A 345 -4.73 15.34 3.37
C LEU A 345 -4.06 15.05 2.02
N ARG A 346 -2.83 15.53 1.81
CA ARG A 346 -2.03 15.20 0.63
C ARG A 346 -1.75 13.69 0.54
N ARG A 347 -1.47 13.05 1.67
CA ARG A 347 -1.27 11.59 1.71
C ARG A 347 -2.54 10.83 1.34
N LEU A 348 -3.69 11.27 1.86
CA LEU A 348 -4.99 10.72 1.46
C LEU A 348 -5.24 10.90 -0.05
N SER A 349 -4.93 12.07 -0.62
CA SER A 349 -5.13 12.31 -2.06
C SER A 349 -4.21 11.42 -2.90
N MET A 350 -2.95 11.24 -2.51
CA MET A 350 -2.01 10.33 -3.19
C MET A 350 -2.49 8.88 -3.14
N ALA A 351 -3.02 8.44 -1.99
CA ALA A 351 -3.59 7.10 -1.85
C ALA A 351 -4.81 6.90 -2.77
N LYS A 352 -5.73 7.86 -2.81
CA LYS A 352 -6.91 7.82 -3.70
C LYS A 352 -6.53 7.87 -5.19
N ALA A 353 -5.44 8.55 -5.53
CA ALA A 353 -4.92 8.62 -6.90
C ALA A 353 -4.07 7.39 -7.29
N ASN A 354 -3.96 6.36 -6.44
CA ASN A 354 -3.05 5.23 -6.62
C ASN A 354 -1.60 5.66 -6.95
N SER A 355 -1.15 6.74 -6.30
CA SER A 355 0.21 7.30 -6.41
C SER A 355 0.66 7.68 -7.82
N VAL A 356 -0.25 7.95 -8.77
CA VAL A 356 0.14 8.52 -10.07
C VAL A 356 0.60 9.97 -9.84
N SER A 357 1.88 10.25 -10.07
CA SER A 357 2.51 11.54 -9.75
C SER A 357 2.26 12.64 -10.78
N ASP A 358 1.70 12.29 -11.93
CA ASP A 358 1.53 13.17 -13.08
C ASP A 358 0.05 13.30 -13.46
N ASP A 359 -0.35 14.46 -13.99
CA ASP A 359 -1.69 14.74 -14.51
C ASP A 359 -1.76 14.58 -16.04
N ARG A 360 -0.65 14.18 -16.67
CA ARG A 360 -0.60 13.69 -18.05
C ARG A 360 -1.66 12.60 -18.28
N GLY A 361 -2.24 12.60 -19.48
CA GLY A 361 -3.29 11.66 -19.89
C GLY A 361 -4.70 11.87 -19.29
N ASN A 362 -4.87 12.67 -18.23
CA ASN A 362 -6.17 12.80 -17.55
C ASN A 362 -7.25 13.44 -18.44
N ALA A 363 -6.95 14.59 -19.05
CA ALA A 363 -7.89 15.30 -19.91
C ALA A 363 -8.22 14.55 -21.22
N PRO A 364 -7.26 13.95 -21.94
CA PRO A 364 -7.56 13.09 -23.09
C PRO A 364 -8.41 11.87 -22.69
N TRP A 365 -8.06 11.17 -21.60
CA TRP A 365 -8.79 10.00 -21.15
C TRP A 365 -10.23 10.32 -20.69
N LEU A 366 -10.43 11.39 -19.92
CA LEU A 366 -11.76 11.85 -19.50
C LEU A 366 -12.64 12.16 -20.72
N LYS A 367 -12.08 12.82 -21.75
CA LYS A 367 -12.76 13.07 -23.04
C LYS A 367 -13.08 11.78 -23.78
N THR A 368 -12.13 10.84 -23.87
CA THR A 368 -12.35 9.54 -24.52
C THR A 368 -13.39 8.69 -23.80
N LYS A 369 -13.40 8.74 -22.46
CA LYS A 369 -14.37 8.02 -21.62
C LYS A 369 -15.78 8.61 -21.77
N THR A 370 -15.92 9.94 -21.80
CA THR A 370 -17.21 10.60 -22.06
C THR A 370 -17.67 10.31 -23.48
N TYR A 371 -16.82 10.45 -24.49
CA TYR A 371 -17.14 10.09 -25.87
C TYR A 371 -17.57 8.62 -26.00
N ALA A 372 -16.83 7.66 -25.44
CA ALA A 372 -17.20 6.26 -25.49
C ALA A 372 -18.55 6.00 -24.79
N ARG A 373 -18.80 6.65 -23.64
CA ARG A 373 -20.06 6.52 -22.91
C ARG A 373 -21.24 7.10 -23.68
N ASP A 374 -21.06 8.26 -24.31
CA ASP A 374 -22.14 9.06 -24.88
C ASP A 374 -22.39 8.80 -26.37
N GLU A 375 -21.38 8.30 -27.10
CA GLU A 375 -21.44 8.10 -28.56
C GLU A 375 -21.29 6.63 -28.97
N VAL A 376 -20.64 5.78 -28.17
CA VAL A 376 -20.36 4.37 -28.53
C VAL A 376 -21.21 3.39 -27.74
N LEU A 377 -21.43 3.63 -26.44
CA LEU A 377 -22.09 2.69 -25.52
C LEU A 377 -23.54 3.05 -25.18
N THR A 378 -24.13 4.10 -25.79
CA THR A 378 -25.55 4.43 -25.62
C THR A 378 -26.45 3.61 -26.54
N LEU A 379 -27.59 3.14 -26.02
CA LEU A 379 -28.68 2.56 -26.80
C LEU A 379 -29.99 3.37 -26.60
N PRO A 380 -30.68 3.80 -27.68
CA PRO A 380 -30.29 3.64 -29.07
C PRO A 380 -29.11 4.58 -29.43
N PRO A 381 -28.24 4.20 -30.39
CA PRO A 381 -27.12 5.03 -30.79
C PRO A 381 -27.63 6.38 -31.32
N LYS A 382 -26.93 7.48 -31.01
CA LYS A 382 -27.26 8.81 -31.54
C LYS A 382 -27.31 8.75 -33.07
N MET A 383 -28.51 8.89 -33.63
CA MET A 383 -28.71 8.87 -35.07
C MET A 383 -28.05 10.11 -35.67
N LYS A 384 -26.94 9.92 -36.41
CA LYS A 384 -26.39 10.98 -37.26
C LYS A 384 -27.48 11.38 -38.26
N GLY A 385 -27.90 12.65 -38.23
CA GLY A 385 -28.97 13.16 -39.09
C GLY A 385 -28.66 12.87 -40.57
N ARG A 386 -29.49 12.04 -41.21
CA ARG A 386 -29.36 11.77 -42.65
C ARG A 386 -29.91 12.97 -43.42
N LYS A 387 -29.08 13.61 -44.25
CA LYS A 387 -29.57 14.57 -45.24
C LYS A 387 -30.45 13.83 -46.25
N ARG A 388 -31.72 14.22 -46.34
CA ARG A 388 -32.64 13.72 -47.37
C ARG A 388 -32.53 14.62 -48.60
N VAL A 389 -32.39 14.01 -49.77
CA VAL A 389 -32.46 14.69 -51.07
C VAL A 389 -33.86 14.40 -51.63
N GLN A 390 -34.61 15.44 -52.00
CA GLN A 390 -35.86 15.25 -52.76
C GLN A 390 -35.47 14.87 -54.19
N THR A 391 -35.97 13.73 -54.67
CA THR A 391 -35.65 13.18 -55.99
C THR A 391 -36.70 13.49 -57.06
N GLU A 392 -37.78 14.22 -56.71
CA GLU A 392 -38.86 14.65 -57.62
C GLU A 392 -39.33 13.58 -58.64
N LEU A 393 -39.30 12.30 -58.25
CA LEU A 393 -39.67 11.13 -59.08
C LEU A 393 -38.74 10.85 -60.28
N GLU A 394 -37.52 11.41 -60.31
CA GLU A 394 -36.49 11.11 -61.30
C GLU A 394 -35.50 10.03 -60.82
N TRP A 395 -34.93 9.28 -61.77
CA TRP A 395 -33.92 8.28 -61.51
C TRP A 395 -32.53 8.93 -61.44
N HIS A 396 -31.82 8.72 -60.33
CA HIS A 396 -30.47 9.24 -60.13
C HIS A 396 -29.45 8.12 -59.86
N THR A 397 -28.25 8.30 -60.39
CA THR A 397 -27.08 7.48 -60.03
C THR A 397 -26.52 7.88 -58.66
N ARG A 398 -25.74 7.00 -58.04
CA ARG A 398 -25.15 7.22 -56.71
C ARG A 398 -24.38 8.54 -56.62
N ASP A 399 -23.59 8.87 -57.64
CA ASP A 399 -22.76 10.08 -57.65
C ASP A 399 -23.61 11.36 -57.79
N GLN A 400 -24.73 11.29 -58.50
CA GLN A 400 -25.68 12.40 -58.63
C GLN A 400 -26.39 12.71 -57.31
N LEU A 401 -26.77 11.68 -56.54
CA LEU A 401 -27.36 11.87 -55.21
C LEU A 401 -26.38 12.51 -54.22
N HIS A 402 -25.10 12.12 -54.26
CA HIS A 402 -24.06 12.72 -53.42
C HIS A 402 -23.78 14.18 -53.80
N ALA A 403 -23.74 14.51 -55.09
CA ALA A 403 -23.59 15.88 -55.57
C ALA A 403 -24.79 16.77 -55.17
N SER A 404 -26.01 16.25 -55.23
CA SER A 404 -27.22 16.97 -54.83
C SER A 404 -27.34 17.18 -53.32
N ALA A 405 -26.87 16.24 -52.49
CA ALA A 405 -26.80 16.39 -51.03
C ALA A 405 -25.79 17.44 -50.54
N ALA A 406 -24.81 17.79 -51.39
CA ALA A 406 -23.76 18.77 -51.10
C ALA A 406 -24.16 20.22 -51.43
N LYS A 407 -25.21 20.45 -52.22
CA LYS A 407 -25.70 21.79 -52.53
C LYS A 407 -26.50 22.35 -51.33
N PRO A 408 -26.20 23.58 -50.85
CA PRO A 408 -26.97 24.18 -49.77
C PRO A 408 -28.39 24.52 -50.26
N THR A 409 -29.41 23.99 -49.59
CA THR A 409 -30.81 24.35 -49.83
C THR A 409 -31.01 25.83 -49.54
N LYS A 410 -31.23 26.64 -50.58
CA LYS A 410 -31.67 28.03 -50.40
C LYS A 410 -33.04 27.99 -49.72
N ARG A 411 -33.11 28.40 -48.44
CA ARG A 411 -34.39 28.72 -47.78
C ARG A 411 -35.09 29.80 -48.60
N LYS A 412 -36.26 29.49 -49.18
CA LYS A 412 -37.18 30.53 -49.67
C LYS A 412 -37.70 31.29 -48.44
N LYS A 413 -37.74 32.63 -48.55
CA LYS A 413 -38.38 33.52 -47.56
C LYS A 413 -39.87 33.26 -47.51
#